data_AF-A0A2V8BSL6-F1
#
_entry.id   AF-A0A2V8BSL6-F1
#
_cell.length_a   1.000
_cell.length_b   1.000
_cell.length_c   1.000
_cell.angle_alpha   90.00
_cell.angle_beta   90.00
_cell.angle_gamma   90.00
#
_symmetry.space_group_name_H-M   'P 1'
#
loop_
_entity.id
_entity.type
_entity.pdbx_description
1 polymer ?
#
loop_
_entity_poly.entity_id
_entity_poly.type
_entity_poly.pdbx_seq_one_letter_code
_entity_poly.pdbx_strand_id
1 'polypeptide(L)'
;MDRDQLEAIMDEAHNLGVRTATHIAVEETTAKDYAELGVSSIEHFYGVADAALNGIQNFPADMSYSNEIHRFGRAGELYAQADPARLHKIIDLMVEHHVAWDPTFSIYEASRDLVRAQNQPWFRDYLHPSMEEYFKGSLDNHGSYFFGWTSTEEARWKQQYRIWMDAVREFAGKGGLVTTGDDAGYIYSMYGFGISRELELQEEAGFHPLEVIEHATWNGAKLLGMDDRIGKVREGFIADLVIVNGNPLENLKLLNPYGADVMLLNGRVASNYSPLGPNDRVQSARGGGIEWTIKDGIPYHVPTLMREVKDMVARARAQRVTTTAGQP
;
A
#
# COMPACT_ATOMS: atom_id res chain seq x y z
N MET A 1 15.51 -16.82 -3.39
CA MET A 1 16.50 -17.00 -4.45
C MET A 1 17.63 -17.79 -3.82
N ASP A 2 18.42 -18.54 -4.59
CA ASP A 2 19.62 -19.16 -4.01
C ASP A 2 20.63 -18.06 -3.66
N ARG A 3 21.40 -18.25 -2.59
CA ARG A 3 22.26 -17.18 -2.07
C ARG A 3 23.32 -16.71 -3.09
N ASP A 4 23.88 -17.63 -3.87
CA ASP A 4 24.90 -17.34 -4.87
C ASP A 4 24.37 -16.46 -6.01
N GLN A 5 23.12 -16.68 -6.43
CA GLN A 5 22.43 -15.84 -7.41
C GLN A 5 22.18 -14.44 -6.85
N LEU A 6 21.76 -14.36 -5.58
CA LEU A 6 21.55 -13.08 -4.91
C LEU A 6 22.86 -12.29 -4.81
N GLU A 7 23.95 -12.93 -4.38
CA GLU A 7 25.28 -12.32 -4.31
C GLU A 7 25.70 -11.76 -5.67
N ALA A 8 25.56 -12.54 -6.75
CA ALA A 8 25.89 -12.07 -8.09
C ALA A 8 25.05 -10.87 -8.56
N ILE A 9 23.75 -10.84 -8.24
CA ILE A 9 22.86 -9.71 -8.60
C ILE A 9 23.23 -8.45 -7.80
N MET A 10 23.48 -8.61 -6.50
CA MET A 10 23.81 -7.49 -5.62
C MET A 10 25.18 -6.90 -5.96
N ASP A 11 26.17 -7.75 -6.22
CA ASP A 11 27.51 -7.33 -6.67
C ASP A 11 27.43 -6.49 -7.95
N GLU A 12 26.68 -6.95 -8.96
CA GLU A 12 26.53 -6.21 -10.21
C GLU A 12 25.76 -4.89 -10.02
N ALA A 13 24.68 -4.90 -9.22
CA ALA A 13 23.94 -3.70 -8.92
C ALA A 13 24.81 -2.63 -8.23
N HIS A 14 25.65 -3.05 -7.27
CA HIS A 14 26.60 -2.17 -6.59
C HIS A 14 27.69 -1.67 -7.52
N ASN A 15 28.23 -2.53 -8.40
CA ASN A 15 29.22 -2.13 -9.42
C ASN A 15 28.67 -1.06 -10.36
N LEU A 16 27.38 -1.15 -10.73
CA LEU A 16 26.69 -0.17 -11.57
C LEU A 16 26.22 1.07 -10.80
N GLY A 17 26.29 1.06 -9.46
CA GLY A 17 25.79 2.13 -8.61
C GLY A 17 24.27 2.32 -8.68
N VAL A 18 23.53 1.25 -9.01
CA VAL A 18 22.06 1.28 -9.05
C VAL A 18 21.47 0.82 -7.72
N ARG A 19 20.35 1.42 -7.34
CA ARG A 19 19.58 1.01 -6.17
C ARG A 19 18.76 -0.24 -6.48
N THR A 20 18.50 -1.04 -5.45
CA THR A 20 17.81 -2.32 -5.56
C THR A 20 16.57 -2.36 -4.68
N ALA A 21 15.47 -2.84 -5.25
CA ALA A 21 14.22 -3.14 -4.56
C ALA A 21 13.95 -4.63 -4.68
N THR A 22 13.38 -5.26 -3.66
CA THR A 22 13.16 -6.71 -3.68
C THR A 22 11.81 -7.15 -3.11
N HIS A 23 11.15 -8.03 -3.86
CA HIS A 23 10.13 -8.91 -3.34
C HIS A 23 10.80 -10.22 -2.92
N ILE A 24 10.85 -10.51 -1.62
CA ILE A 24 11.47 -11.74 -1.11
C ILE A 24 10.46 -12.87 -1.14
N ALA A 25 10.56 -13.79 -2.10
CA ALA A 25 9.76 -15.01 -2.08
C ALA A 25 10.17 -15.93 -0.91
N VAL A 26 9.28 -16.84 -0.50
CA VAL A 26 9.58 -17.89 0.48
C VAL A 26 10.54 -18.91 -0.14
N GLU A 27 11.84 -18.70 0.05
CA GLU A 27 12.93 -19.47 -0.57
C GLU A 27 14.13 -19.56 0.41
N GLU A 28 15.33 -19.91 -0.07
CA GLU A 28 16.55 -20.03 0.76
C GLU A 28 16.93 -18.72 1.45
N THR A 29 16.97 -17.62 0.70
CA THR A 29 17.32 -16.28 1.20
C THR A 29 16.16 -15.59 1.89
N THR A 30 16.48 -14.85 2.96
CA THR A 30 15.52 -14.07 3.76
C THR A 30 15.92 -12.60 3.85
N ALA A 31 15.13 -11.75 4.51
CA ALA A 31 15.45 -10.34 4.70
C ALA A 31 16.84 -10.11 5.33
N LYS A 32 17.30 -11.06 6.16
CA LYS A 32 18.67 -11.03 6.71
C LYS A 32 19.73 -11.00 5.61
N ASP A 33 19.61 -11.89 4.63
CA ASP A 33 20.62 -12.05 3.57
C ASP A 33 20.62 -10.84 2.64
N TYR A 34 19.44 -10.34 2.28
CA TYR A 34 19.31 -9.11 1.49
C TYR A 34 19.87 -7.89 2.22
N ALA A 35 19.62 -7.77 3.54
CA ALA A 35 20.18 -6.68 4.35
C ALA A 35 21.71 -6.77 4.42
N GLU A 36 22.27 -7.96 4.72
CA GLU A 36 23.71 -8.19 4.79
C GLU A 36 24.42 -7.88 3.46
N LEU A 37 23.75 -8.13 2.34
CA LEU A 37 24.24 -7.82 0.99
C LEU A 37 23.89 -6.40 0.52
N GLY A 38 23.34 -5.54 1.38
CA GLY A 38 23.14 -4.11 1.08
C GLY A 38 22.03 -3.81 0.07
N VAL A 39 20.88 -4.48 0.20
CA VAL A 39 19.66 -4.11 -0.55
C VAL A 39 19.20 -2.69 -0.20
N SER A 40 18.67 -1.93 -1.16
CA SER A 40 18.17 -0.58 -0.86
C SER A 40 16.78 -0.59 -0.21
N SER A 41 15.86 -1.41 -0.70
CA SER A 41 14.53 -1.58 -0.10
C SER A 41 14.03 -3.02 -0.13
N ILE A 42 13.23 -3.36 0.88
CA ILE A 42 12.42 -4.58 0.94
C ILE A 42 10.95 -4.18 0.80
N GLU A 43 10.26 -4.85 -0.11
CA GLU A 43 8.84 -4.65 -0.36
C GLU A 43 8.00 -5.68 0.42
N HIS A 44 6.80 -5.29 0.84
CA HIS A 44 5.83 -6.13 1.54
C HIS A 44 6.25 -6.53 2.97
N PHE A 45 6.17 -7.83 3.28
CA PHE A 45 6.44 -8.40 4.59
C PHE A 45 7.17 -9.75 4.53
N TYR A 46 7.25 -10.35 3.33
CA TYR A 46 7.91 -11.63 3.14
C TYR A 46 9.40 -11.52 3.40
N GLY A 47 10.02 -12.62 3.83
CA GLY A 47 11.44 -12.66 4.13
C GLY A 47 11.80 -12.10 5.50
N VAL A 48 11.05 -11.10 6.02
CA VAL A 48 11.29 -10.53 7.34
C VAL A 48 10.83 -11.47 8.45
N ALA A 49 9.57 -11.92 8.40
CA ALA A 49 9.10 -12.93 9.36
C ALA A 49 9.81 -14.27 9.17
N ASP A 50 10.11 -14.66 7.94
CA ASP A 50 10.84 -15.89 7.62
C ASP A 50 12.21 -15.95 8.29
N ALA A 51 12.96 -14.83 8.30
CA ALA A 51 14.24 -14.70 9.00
C ALA A 51 14.13 -14.88 10.53
N ALA A 52 12.93 -14.69 11.08
CA ALA A 52 12.63 -14.77 12.51
C ALA A 52 12.01 -16.10 12.96
N LEU A 53 11.87 -17.10 12.07
CA LEU A 53 11.29 -18.40 12.42
C LEU A 53 12.23 -19.27 13.27
N ASN A 54 11.65 -20.10 14.15
CA ASN A 54 12.35 -21.17 14.85
C ASN A 54 12.36 -22.46 14.01
N GLY A 55 13.14 -22.45 12.93
CA GLY A 55 13.20 -23.53 11.95
C GLY A 55 12.59 -23.11 10.62
N ILE A 56 11.85 -24.02 9.98
CA ILE A 56 11.11 -23.75 8.74
C ILE A 56 9.65 -23.38 9.05
N GLN A 57 8.93 -22.86 8.06
CA GLN A 57 7.50 -22.55 8.15
C GLN A 57 6.71 -23.79 8.57
N ASN A 58 5.77 -23.64 9.50
CA ASN A 58 4.87 -24.70 9.91
C ASN A 58 3.69 -24.84 8.93
N PHE A 59 4.00 -25.12 7.67
CA PHE A 59 3.00 -25.35 6.64
C PHE A 59 2.68 -26.84 6.49
N PRO A 60 1.44 -27.19 6.12
CA PRO A 60 1.07 -28.57 5.84
C PRO A 60 1.92 -29.21 4.73
N ALA A 61 2.10 -30.52 4.80
CA ALA A 61 2.90 -31.27 3.82
C ALA A 61 2.31 -31.28 2.40
N ASP A 62 1.02 -30.95 2.24
CA ASP A 62 0.32 -30.82 0.97
C ASP A 62 0.27 -29.36 0.46
N MET A 63 1.03 -28.45 1.07
CA MET A 63 1.20 -27.08 0.59
C MET A 63 1.83 -27.10 -0.81
N SER A 64 1.33 -26.24 -1.69
CA SER A 64 1.84 -26.08 -3.05
C SER A 64 2.19 -24.62 -3.30
N TYR A 65 3.48 -24.36 -3.54
CA TYR A 65 4.00 -23.04 -3.91
C TYR A 65 3.61 -22.63 -5.35
N SER A 66 2.96 -23.50 -6.12
CA SER A 66 2.37 -23.14 -7.42
C SER A 66 0.88 -22.80 -7.32
N ASN A 67 0.26 -22.99 -6.14
CA ASN A 67 -1.13 -22.66 -5.90
C ASN A 67 -1.23 -21.38 -5.04
N GLU A 68 -1.74 -20.30 -5.64
CA GLU A 68 -1.85 -19.01 -4.96
C GLU A 68 -2.82 -19.03 -3.77
N ILE A 69 -3.86 -19.86 -3.80
CA ILE A 69 -4.77 -20.03 -2.67
C ILE A 69 -3.98 -20.53 -1.45
N HIS A 70 -3.08 -21.50 -1.68
CA HIS A 70 -2.22 -22.03 -0.62
C HIS A 70 -1.20 -20.97 -0.18
N ARG A 71 -0.51 -20.33 -1.13
CA ARG A 71 0.52 -19.32 -0.82
C ARG A 71 -0.03 -18.17 0.01
N PHE A 72 -1.07 -17.49 -0.48
CA PHE A 72 -1.63 -16.33 0.21
C PHE A 72 -2.41 -16.73 1.46
N GLY A 73 -3.05 -17.91 1.49
CA GLY A 73 -3.64 -18.44 2.72
C GLY A 73 -2.59 -18.63 3.83
N ARG A 74 -1.40 -19.14 3.48
CA ARG A 74 -0.31 -19.40 4.43
C ARG A 74 0.55 -18.18 4.74
N ALA A 75 0.67 -17.24 3.81
CA ALA A 75 1.36 -15.99 4.03
C ALA A 75 0.75 -15.20 5.20
N GLY A 76 -0.58 -15.28 5.36
CA GLY A 76 -1.32 -14.71 6.50
C GLY A 76 -1.05 -15.35 7.86
N GLU A 77 -0.12 -16.31 7.96
CA GLU A 77 0.28 -16.96 9.21
C GLU A 77 1.75 -16.67 9.58
N LEU A 78 2.55 -16.11 8.68
CA LEU A 78 4.01 -16.04 8.81
C LEU A 78 4.49 -15.26 10.06
N TYR A 79 3.98 -14.05 10.28
CA TYR A 79 4.35 -13.24 11.45
C TYR A 79 3.83 -13.85 12.76
N ALA A 80 2.71 -14.58 12.71
CA ALA A 80 2.22 -15.29 13.89
C ALA A 80 3.11 -16.49 14.27
N GLN A 81 3.92 -17.00 13.34
CA GLN A 81 4.90 -18.07 13.57
C GLN A 81 6.30 -17.54 13.94
N ALA A 82 6.58 -16.26 13.70
CA ALA A 82 7.86 -15.65 14.00
C ALA A 82 8.14 -15.64 15.51
N ASP A 83 9.39 -15.90 15.89
CA ASP A 83 9.85 -15.71 17.25
C ASP A 83 9.99 -14.20 17.53
N PRO A 84 9.30 -13.63 18.52
CA PRO A 84 9.33 -12.19 18.75
C PRO A 84 10.73 -11.65 19.01
N ALA A 85 11.55 -12.36 19.78
CA ALA A 85 12.91 -11.92 20.10
C ALA A 85 13.83 -11.95 18.87
N ARG A 86 13.62 -12.89 17.94
CA ARG A 86 14.34 -12.92 16.66
C ARG A 86 13.84 -11.84 15.72
N LEU A 87 12.53 -11.57 15.67
CA LEU A 87 11.96 -10.50 14.86
C LEU A 87 12.57 -9.14 15.23
N HIS A 88 12.69 -8.83 16.52
CA HIS A 88 13.37 -7.62 16.99
C HIS A 88 14.82 -7.52 16.48
N LYS A 89 15.56 -8.63 16.44
CA LYS A 89 16.94 -8.66 15.92
C LYS A 89 17.01 -8.46 14.41
N ILE A 90 16.04 -9.00 13.65
CA ILE A 90 15.97 -8.78 12.21
C ILE A 90 15.65 -7.31 11.93
N ILE A 91 14.76 -6.70 12.71
CA ILE A 91 14.49 -5.26 12.64
C ILE A 91 15.76 -4.45 12.92
N ASP A 92 16.50 -4.78 13.98
CA ASP A 92 17.78 -4.13 14.30
C ASP A 92 18.77 -4.24 13.15
N LEU A 93 18.90 -5.44 12.56
CA LEU A 93 19.76 -5.69 11.41
C LEU A 93 19.37 -4.83 10.19
N MET A 94 18.08 -4.76 9.87
CA MET A 94 17.60 -3.94 8.75
C MET A 94 17.95 -2.46 8.95
N VAL A 95 17.82 -1.94 10.18
CA VAL A 95 18.21 -0.56 10.52
C VAL A 95 19.72 -0.36 10.40
N GLU A 96 20.52 -1.29 10.94
CA GLU A 96 21.99 -1.25 10.88
C GLU A 96 22.50 -1.21 9.43
N HIS A 97 21.86 -1.99 8.54
CA HIS A 97 22.21 -2.05 7.13
C HIS A 97 21.52 -0.98 6.26
N HIS A 98 20.81 -0.03 6.88
CA HIS A 98 20.14 1.08 6.20
C HIS A 98 19.15 0.66 5.10
N VAL A 99 18.52 -0.51 5.29
CA VAL A 99 17.47 -1.01 4.40
C VAL A 99 16.24 -0.11 4.55
N ALA A 100 15.61 0.30 3.46
CA ALA A 100 14.28 0.90 3.50
C ALA A 100 13.20 -0.18 3.48
N TRP A 101 12.04 0.12 4.06
CA TRP A 101 10.91 -0.81 4.08
C TRP A 101 9.66 -0.15 3.50
N ASP A 102 9.19 -0.67 2.36
CA ASP A 102 7.87 -0.36 1.83
C ASP A 102 6.88 -1.48 2.19
N PRO A 103 5.95 -1.22 3.13
CA PRO A 103 5.08 -2.29 3.60
C PRO A 103 4.00 -2.65 2.58
N THR A 104 3.52 -1.75 1.73
CA THR A 104 2.39 -2.04 0.81
C THR A 104 1.18 -2.69 1.53
N PHE A 105 0.81 -2.24 2.73
CA PHE A 105 -0.30 -2.81 3.50
C PHE A 105 -1.61 -2.91 2.68
N SER A 106 -1.86 -1.99 1.75
CA SER A 106 -3.09 -1.92 0.98
C SER A 106 -3.31 -3.13 0.09
N ILE A 107 -2.24 -3.75 -0.45
CA ILE A 107 -2.41 -4.81 -1.45
C ILE A 107 -2.98 -6.09 -0.84
N TYR A 108 -2.65 -6.40 0.41
CA TYR A 108 -3.17 -7.58 1.11
C TYR A 108 -4.47 -7.33 1.87
N GLU A 109 -5.06 -6.13 1.74
CA GLU A 109 -6.20 -5.76 2.59
C GLU A 109 -7.44 -6.63 2.32
N ALA A 110 -7.61 -7.09 1.09
CA ALA A 110 -8.66 -8.05 0.73
C ALA A 110 -8.47 -9.41 1.41
N SER A 111 -7.23 -9.80 1.74
CA SER A 111 -6.95 -11.04 2.48
C SER A 111 -7.47 -11.01 3.91
N ARG A 112 -7.53 -9.82 4.54
CA ARG A 112 -8.08 -9.64 5.90
C ARG A 112 -9.54 -9.23 5.93
N ASP A 113 -10.11 -8.71 4.85
CA ASP A 113 -11.54 -8.36 4.76
C ASP A 113 -11.97 -8.30 3.29
N LEU A 114 -12.33 -9.47 2.74
CA LEU A 114 -12.63 -9.61 1.32
C LEU A 114 -13.92 -8.88 0.95
N VAL A 115 -14.95 -9.00 1.81
CA VAL A 115 -16.26 -8.39 1.55
C VAL A 115 -16.13 -6.88 1.45
N ARG A 116 -15.39 -6.23 2.36
CA ARG A 116 -15.14 -4.79 2.26
C ARG A 116 -14.35 -4.46 0.99
N ALA A 117 -13.29 -5.21 0.68
CA ALA A 117 -12.45 -4.98 -0.50
C ALA A 117 -13.23 -5.09 -1.83
N GLN A 118 -14.21 -5.99 -1.91
CA GLN A 118 -15.08 -6.15 -3.08
C GLN A 118 -16.13 -5.03 -3.24
N ASN A 119 -16.41 -4.27 -2.18
CA ASN A 119 -17.51 -3.31 -2.13
C ASN A 119 -17.05 -1.86 -1.95
N GLN A 120 -15.90 -1.50 -2.55
CA GLN A 120 -15.39 -0.14 -2.47
C GLN A 120 -16.31 0.86 -3.20
N PRO A 121 -16.67 2.01 -2.60
CA PRO A 121 -17.66 2.93 -3.17
C PRO A 121 -17.30 3.46 -4.57
N TRP A 122 -16.02 3.62 -4.86
CA TRP A 122 -15.52 4.11 -6.14
C TRP A 122 -15.58 3.07 -7.27
N PHE A 123 -15.72 1.77 -6.98
CA PHE A 123 -15.77 0.75 -8.04
C PHE A 123 -16.90 0.99 -9.03
N ARG A 124 -18.07 1.43 -8.55
CA ARG A 124 -19.21 1.74 -9.40
C ARG A 124 -18.85 2.70 -10.54
N ASP A 125 -18.04 3.72 -10.22
CA ASP A 125 -17.78 4.84 -11.13
C ASP A 125 -16.41 4.74 -11.83
N TYR A 126 -15.45 4.03 -11.23
CA TYR A 126 -14.03 4.09 -11.63
C TYR A 126 -13.39 2.72 -11.90
N LEU A 127 -14.02 1.60 -11.53
CA LEU A 127 -13.49 0.27 -11.84
C LEU A 127 -13.74 -0.05 -13.32
N HIS A 128 -12.67 -0.09 -14.11
CA HIS A 128 -12.77 -0.48 -15.51
C HIS A 128 -13.16 -1.97 -15.64
N PRO A 129 -14.02 -2.37 -16.60
CA PRO A 129 -14.48 -3.75 -16.73
C PRO A 129 -13.37 -4.81 -16.91
N SER A 130 -12.25 -4.45 -17.55
CA SER A 130 -11.12 -5.39 -17.68
C SER A 130 -10.47 -5.70 -16.33
N MET A 131 -10.32 -4.69 -15.47
CA MET A 131 -9.77 -4.85 -14.13
C MET A 131 -10.77 -5.53 -13.20
N GLU A 132 -12.07 -5.23 -13.35
CA GLU A 132 -13.14 -5.96 -12.65
C GLU A 132 -13.10 -7.45 -12.96
N GLU A 133 -12.82 -7.83 -14.21
CA GLU A 133 -12.65 -9.24 -14.57
C GLU A 133 -11.37 -9.82 -13.97
N TYR A 134 -10.28 -9.06 -14.00
CA TYR A 134 -9.00 -9.49 -13.45
C TYR A 134 -9.08 -9.81 -11.95
N PHE A 135 -9.83 -9.02 -11.18
CA PHE A 135 -10.01 -9.21 -9.73
C PHE A 135 -10.82 -10.45 -9.33
N LYS A 136 -11.59 -11.04 -10.25
CA LYS A 136 -12.33 -12.27 -9.95
C LYS A 136 -11.38 -13.44 -9.80
N GLY A 137 -11.80 -14.46 -9.04
CA GLY A 137 -11.07 -15.70 -8.86
C GLY A 137 -10.65 -16.31 -10.20
N SER A 138 -9.34 -16.44 -10.43
CA SER A 138 -8.74 -17.00 -11.65
C SER A 138 -7.43 -17.71 -11.30
N LEU A 139 -7.21 -18.89 -11.87
CA LEU A 139 -5.95 -19.63 -11.71
C LEU A 139 -4.85 -19.09 -12.64
N ASP A 140 -5.24 -18.33 -13.66
CA ASP A 140 -4.32 -17.79 -14.67
C ASP A 140 -3.83 -16.38 -14.32
N ASN A 141 -4.51 -15.69 -13.40
CA ASN A 141 -4.18 -14.32 -12.99
C ASN A 141 -3.50 -14.31 -11.63
N HIS A 142 -2.36 -13.64 -11.54
CA HIS A 142 -1.68 -13.39 -10.27
C HIS A 142 -2.53 -12.50 -9.36
N GLY A 143 -2.67 -12.87 -8.10
CA GLY A 143 -3.42 -12.11 -7.08
C GLY A 143 -4.94 -12.33 -7.12
N SER A 144 -5.40 -13.35 -7.85
CA SER A 144 -6.82 -13.65 -8.08
C SER A 144 -7.25 -14.95 -7.41
N TYR A 145 -6.87 -15.14 -6.14
CA TYR A 145 -6.99 -16.40 -5.40
C TYR A 145 -8.27 -16.55 -4.57
N PHE A 146 -9.21 -15.61 -4.63
CA PHE A 146 -10.43 -15.61 -3.81
C PHE A 146 -11.56 -16.51 -4.35
N PHE A 147 -11.30 -17.81 -4.48
CA PHE A 147 -12.30 -18.81 -4.93
C PHE A 147 -13.25 -19.28 -3.83
N GLY A 148 -12.71 -19.42 -2.62
CA GLY A 148 -13.40 -19.95 -1.45
C GLY A 148 -12.81 -19.39 -0.17
N TRP A 149 -12.39 -18.13 -0.20
CA TRP A 149 -11.72 -17.46 0.91
C TRP A 149 -12.60 -17.48 2.15
N THR A 150 -12.05 -18.00 3.23
CA THR A 150 -12.77 -18.33 4.46
C THR A 150 -12.57 -17.27 5.52
N SER A 151 -13.53 -17.18 6.45
CA SER A 151 -13.37 -16.36 7.65
C SER A 151 -12.19 -16.79 8.52
N THR A 152 -11.72 -18.04 8.40
CA THR A 152 -10.51 -18.53 9.09
C THR A 152 -9.25 -17.89 8.51
N GLU A 153 -9.14 -17.79 7.19
CA GLU A 153 -8.01 -17.11 6.54
C GLU A 153 -8.04 -15.62 6.86
N GLU A 154 -9.20 -14.97 6.81
CA GLU A 154 -9.33 -13.56 7.21
C GLU A 154 -8.92 -13.33 8.68
N ALA A 155 -9.27 -14.25 9.59
CA ALA A 155 -8.89 -14.14 10.99
C ALA A 155 -7.36 -14.22 11.18
N ARG A 156 -6.70 -15.10 10.43
CA ARG A 156 -5.23 -15.22 10.43
C ARG A 156 -4.58 -13.96 9.87
N TRP A 157 -5.05 -13.48 8.72
CA TRP A 157 -4.57 -12.23 8.15
C TRP A 157 -4.80 -11.02 9.06
N LYS A 158 -5.92 -10.94 9.79
CA LYS A 158 -6.12 -9.89 10.81
C LYS A 158 -5.07 -9.95 11.93
N GLN A 159 -4.69 -11.15 12.37
CA GLN A 159 -3.64 -11.32 13.37
C GLN A 159 -2.27 -10.95 12.79
N GLN A 160 -1.95 -11.44 11.60
CA GLN A 160 -0.74 -11.11 10.85
C GLN A 160 -0.54 -9.60 10.74
N TYR A 161 -1.57 -8.88 10.29
CA TYR A 161 -1.51 -7.42 10.10
C TYR A 161 -1.11 -6.69 11.38
N ARG A 162 -1.64 -7.11 12.54
CA ARG A 162 -1.28 -6.47 13.82
C ARG A 162 0.21 -6.58 14.10
N ILE A 163 0.75 -7.81 14.03
CA ILE A 163 2.17 -8.07 14.33
C ILE A 163 3.06 -7.39 13.28
N TRP A 164 2.65 -7.42 12.02
CA TRP A 164 3.39 -6.78 10.94
C TRP A 164 3.41 -5.25 11.07
N MET A 165 2.25 -4.63 11.34
CA MET A 165 2.16 -3.19 11.60
C MET A 165 3.01 -2.78 12.81
N ASP A 166 2.98 -3.56 13.90
CA ASP A 166 3.82 -3.34 15.07
C ASP A 166 5.32 -3.41 14.71
N ALA A 167 5.71 -4.38 13.89
CA ALA A 167 7.10 -4.53 13.43
C ALA A 167 7.57 -3.35 12.56
N VAL A 168 6.72 -2.86 11.65
CA VAL A 168 7.02 -1.67 10.84
C VAL A 168 7.11 -0.43 11.72
N ARG A 169 6.24 -0.31 12.72
CA ARG A 169 6.28 0.81 13.69
C ARG A 169 7.55 0.78 14.53
N GLU A 170 7.97 -0.40 14.98
CA GLU A 170 9.23 -0.57 15.71
C GLU A 170 10.43 -0.21 14.82
N PHE A 171 10.47 -0.73 13.60
CA PHE A 171 11.52 -0.44 12.63
C PHE A 171 11.70 1.07 12.41
N ALA A 172 10.61 1.80 12.17
CA ALA A 172 10.64 3.25 12.08
C ALA A 172 11.07 3.93 13.39
N GLY A 173 10.57 3.45 14.54
CA GLY A 173 10.94 3.95 15.87
C GLY A 173 12.42 3.79 16.20
N LYS A 174 13.11 2.85 15.54
CA LYS A 174 14.56 2.64 15.63
C LYS A 174 15.37 3.44 14.60
N GLY A 175 14.71 4.27 13.79
CA GLY A 175 15.34 5.11 12.77
C GLY A 175 15.39 4.48 11.37
N GLY A 176 14.67 3.37 11.17
CA GLY A 176 14.48 2.77 9.85
C GLY A 176 13.71 3.69 8.89
N LEU A 177 14.02 3.58 7.60
CA LEU A 177 13.36 4.38 6.56
C LEU A 177 12.11 3.66 6.05
N VAL A 178 10.92 4.13 6.43
CA VAL A 178 9.64 3.60 5.90
C VAL A 178 9.16 4.45 4.73
N THR A 179 8.74 3.80 3.65
CA THR A 179 8.14 4.43 2.46
C THR A 179 6.68 4.04 2.29
N THR A 180 6.05 4.49 1.19
CA THR A 180 4.66 4.22 0.87
C THR A 180 4.53 3.77 -0.59
N GLY A 181 4.11 2.52 -0.77
CA GLY A 181 3.71 1.93 -2.04
C GLY A 181 2.39 1.18 -1.90
N ASP A 182 1.68 0.92 -3.00
CA ASP A 182 0.34 0.32 -2.96
C ASP A 182 0.16 -0.97 -3.77
N ASP A 183 1.15 -1.30 -4.60
CA ASP A 183 1.16 -2.43 -5.53
C ASP A 183 -0.17 -2.54 -6.33
N ALA A 184 -0.68 -1.39 -6.78
CA ALA A 184 -2.01 -1.28 -7.35
C ALA A 184 -2.20 -2.08 -8.65
N GLY A 185 -3.44 -2.53 -8.85
CA GLY A 185 -3.86 -3.30 -10.04
C GLY A 185 -4.15 -4.77 -9.74
N TYR A 186 -3.80 -5.25 -8.54
CA TYR A 186 -4.04 -6.62 -8.09
C TYR A 186 -4.90 -6.64 -6.82
N ILE A 187 -5.45 -7.81 -6.48
CA ILE A 187 -6.06 -8.09 -5.16
C ILE A 187 -7.09 -7.02 -4.69
N TYR A 188 -7.93 -6.53 -5.61
CA TYR A 188 -8.90 -5.45 -5.37
C TYR A 188 -8.30 -4.07 -5.00
N SER A 189 -6.97 -3.89 -5.06
CA SER A 189 -6.30 -2.59 -4.95
C SER A 189 -6.33 -1.86 -6.29
N MET A 190 -6.90 -0.65 -6.30
CA MET A 190 -7.16 0.10 -7.54
C MET A 190 -6.17 1.26 -7.70
N TYR A 191 -5.65 1.47 -8.92
CA TYR A 191 -4.71 2.55 -9.22
C TYR A 191 -5.18 3.92 -8.67
N GLY A 192 -4.32 4.57 -7.88
CA GLY A 192 -4.59 5.86 -7.24
C GLY A 192 -5.42 5.80 -5.96
N PHE A 193 -6.31 4.82 -5.81
CA PHE A 193 -7.11 4.63 -4.59
C PHE A 193 -6.38 3.74 -3.58
N GLY A 194 -5.60 2.76 -4.06
CA GLY A 194 -4.73 1.90 -3.25
C GLY A 194 -3.75 2.72 -2.41
N ILE A 195 -2.99 3.62 -3.04
CA ILE A 195 -2.06 4.50 -2.33
C ILE A 195 -2.75 5.39 -1.29
N SER A 196 -3.96 5.87 -1.56
CA SER A 196 -4.72 6.64 -0.58
C SER A 196 -5.07 5.78 0.65
N ARG A 197 -5.41 4.50 0.42
CA ARG A 197 -5.69 3.56 1.49
C ARG A 197 -4.43 3.14 2.24
N GLU A 198 -3.29 3.06 1.57
CA GLU A 198 -1.99 2.80 2.21
C GLU A 198 -1.68 3.85 3.28
N LEU A 199 -1.93 5.13 3.00
CA LEU A 199 -1.74 6.20 3.98
C LEU A 199 -2.60 5.97 5.24
N GLU A 200 -3.87 5.62 5.06
CA GLU A 200 -4.76 5.30 6.19
C GLU A 200 -4.32 4.04 6.94
N LEU A 201 -3.71 3.06 6.26
CA LEU A 201 -3.19 1.83 6.88
C LEU A 201 -1.88 2.09 7.65
N GLN A 202 -1.04 3.01 7.19
CA GLN A 202 0.11 3.46 7.97
C GLN A 202 -0.36 4.23 9.23
N GLU A 203 -1.41 5.04 9.14
CA GLU A 203 -2.03 5.61 10.35
C GLU A 203 -2.61 4.52 11.26
N GLU A 204 -3.28 3.49 10.71
CA GLU A 204 -3.76 2.31 11.46
C GLU A 204 -2.60 1.57 12.18
N ALA A 205 -1.41 1.55 11.59
CA ALA A 205 -0.19 1.00 12.19
C ALA A 205 0.40 1.85 13.33
N GLY A 206 -0.20 3.02 13.64
CA GLY A 206 0.19 3.88 14.75
C GLY A 206 1.18 4.99 14.38
N PHE A 207 1.35 5.27 13.09
CA PHE A 207 2.08 6.45 12.63
C PHE A 207 1.23 7.70 12.76
N HIS A 208 1.84 8.81 13.19
CA HIS A 208 1.17 10.11 13.16
C HIS A 208 0.93 10.54 11.70
N PRO A 209 -0.18 11.22 11.34
CA PRO A 209 -0.44 11.65 9.96
C PRO A 209 0.70 12.42 9.28
N LEU A 210 1.51 13.14 10.06
CA LEU A 210 2.71 13.80 9.56
C LEU A 210 3.81 12.82 9.15
N GLU A 211 4.05 11.75 9.94
CA GLU A 211 4.99 10.67 9.59
C GLU A 211 4.51 9.97 8.31
N VAL A 212 3.21 9.69 8.20
CA VAL A 212 2.61 9.08 7.01
C VAL A 212 2.84 9.93 5.74
N ILE A 213 2.63 11.25 5.83
CA ILE A 213 2.93 12.15 4.70
C ILE A 213 4.43 12.15 4.39
N GLU A 214 5.30 12.09 5.41
CA GLU A 214 6.75 12.01 5.23
C GLU A 214 7.16 10.71 4.52
N HIS A 215 6.56 9.57 4.87
CA HIS A 215 6.77 8.28 4.21
C HIS A 215 6.49 8.37 2.70
N ALA A 216 5.36 8.98 2.34
CA ALA A 216 4.90 9.12 0.96
C ALA A 216 5.60 10.22 0.15
N THR A 217 6.42 11.06 0.78
CA THR A 217 7.07 12.20 0.12
C THR A 217 8.58 12.17 0.29
N TRP A 218 9.07 12.62 1.43
CA TRP A 218 10.49 12.78 1.70
C TRP A 218 11.24 11.45 1.78
N ASN A 219 10.65 10.43 2.41
CA ASN A 219 11.31 9.13 2.53
C ASN A 219 11.37 8.41 1.17
N GLY A 220 10.31 8.50 0.36
CA GLY A 220 10.35 8.05 -1.03
C GLY A 220 11.44 8.75 -1.84
N ALA A 221 11.61 10.08 -1.67
CA ALA A 221 12.69 10.82 -2.32
C ALA A 221 14.09 10.32 -1.88
N LYS A 222 14.28 10.04 -0.58
CA LYS A 222 15.53 9.47 -0.05
C LYS A 222 15.83 8.10 -0.63
N LEU A 223 14.82 7.21 -0.66
CA LEU A 223 14.97 5.88 -1.25
C LEU A 223 15.37 5.98 -2.72
N LEU A 224 14.78 6.90 -3.48
CA LEU A 224 15.16 7.12 -4.88
C LEU A 224 16.52 7.83 -5.06
N GLY A 225 17.09 8.41 -3.98
CA GLY A 225 18.28 9.26 -4.04
C GLY A 225 18.05 10.58 -4.76
N MET A 226 16.85 11.14 -4.62
CA MET A 226 16.42 12.39 -5.24
C MET A 226 15.98 13.41 -4.19
N ASP A 227 16.41 13.23 -2.95
CA ASP A 227 16.02 14.03 -1.79
C ASP A 227 16.68 15.43 -1.78
N ASP A 228 17.55 15.70 -2.74
CA ASP A 228 18.02 17.04 -3.09
C ASP A 228 17.13 17.77 -4.12
N ARG A 229 16.12 17.08 -4.69
CA ARG A 229 15.33 17.58 -5.83
C ARG A 229 13.81 17.46 -5.67
N ILE A 230 13.31 16.45 -4.96
CA ILE A 230 11.87 16.17 -4.78
C ILE A 230 11.51 15.84 -3.32
N GLY A 231 10.22 15.68 -3.04
CA GLY A 231 9.72 15.24 -1.73
C GLY A 231 9.55 16.36 -0.69
N LYS A 232 9.90 17.61 -1.02
CA LYS A 232 9.75 18.78 -0.14
C LYS A 232 9.31 20.02 -0.92
N VAL A 233 8.51 20.86 -0.27
CA VAL A 233 8.21 22.22 -0.76
C VAL A 233 9.32 23.15 -0.32
N ARG A 234 10.34 23.32 -1.17
CA ARG A 234 11.52 24.16 -0.92
C ARG A 234 12.01 24.83 -2.20
N GLU A 235 12.68 25.96 -2.05
CA GLU A 235 13.37 26.61 -3.18
C GLU A 235 14.40 25.66 -3.81
N GLY A 236 14.45 25.63 -5.15
CA GLY A 236 15.33 24.75 -5.92
C GLY A 236 14.79 23.34 -6.18
N PHE A 237 13.71 22.93 -5.52
CA PHE A 237 13.07 21.64 -5.74
C PHE A 237 12.12 21.70 -6.94
N ILE A 238 11.89 20.54 -7.57
CA ILE A 238 10.93 20.40 -8.67
C ILE A 238 9.53 20.72 -8.14
N ALA A 239 8.73 21.41 -8.96
CA ALA A 239 7.36 21.79 -8.61
C ALA A 239 6.37 20.61 -8.74
N ASP A 240 6.57 19.60 -7.88
CA ASP A 240 5.69 18.46 -7.67
C ASP A 240 4.85 18.71 -6.40
N LEU A 241 3.58 19.08 -6.57
CA LEU A 241 2.70 19.52 -5.48
C LEU A 241 1.34 18.85 -5.56
N VAL A 242 0.75 18.57 -4.40
CA VAL A 242 -0.65 18.18 -4.25
C VAL A 242 -1.35 19.25 -3.44
N ILE A 243 -2.42 19.84 -4.00
CA ILE A 243 -3.24 20.85 -3.35
C ILE A 243 -4.53 20.20 -2.89
N VAL A 244 -4.80 20.25 -1.59
CA VAL A 244 -5.90 19.53 -0.95
C VAL A 244 -6.87 20.51 -0.31
N ASN A 245 -8.16 20.27 -0.49
CA ASN A 245 -9.20 21.04 0.19
C ASN A 245 -9.43 20.48 1.60
N GLY A 246 -8.81 21.11 2.59
CA GLY A 246 -8.89 20.73 4.00
C GLY A 246 -7.51 20.40 4.59
N ASN A 247 -7.47 19.92 5.83
CA ASN A 247 -6.23 19.60 6.52
C ASN A 247 -5.99 18.07 6.52
N PRO A 248 -5.05 17.53 5.73
CA PRO A 248 -4.77 16.09 5.70
C PRO A 248 -4.18 15.56 7.02
N LEU A 249 -3.65 16.43 7.89
CA LEU A 249 -3.19 16.03 9.22
C LEU A 249 -4.34 15.71 10.19
N GLU A 250 -5.57 16.12 9.86
CA GLU A 250 -6.78 15.78 10.64
C GLU A 250 -7.54 14.62 10.02
N ASN A 251 -7.36 14.37 8.72
CA ASN A 251 -8.10 13.35 7.98
C ASN A 251 -7.36 13.00 6.69
N LEU A 252 -6.62 11.89 6.69
CA LEU A 252 -5.89 11.40 5.51
C LEU A 252 -6.81 11.05 4.34
N LYS A 253 -8.11 10.81 4.56
CA LYS A 253 -9.09 10.58 3.48
C LYS A 253 -9.21 11.75 2.51
N LEU A 254 -8.75 12.95 2.89
CA LEU A 254 -8.67 14.09 2.00
C LEU A 254 -7.59 13.93 0.91
N LEU A 255 -6.69 12.97 1.04
CA LEU A 255 -5.72 12.59 -0.01
C LEU A 255 -6.32 11.60 -1.02
N ASN A 256 -7.55 11.14 -0.81
CA ASN A 256 -8.28 10.35 -1.80
C ASN A 256 -8.97 11.27 -2.81
N PRO A 257 -8.78 11.10 -4.13
CA PRO A 257 -9.41 11.93 -5.15
C PRO A 257 -10.94 11.79 -5.21
N TYR A 258 -11.51 10.74 -4.59
CA TYR A 258 -12.96 10.58 -4.42
C TYR A 258 -13.56 11.49 -3.33
N GLY A 259 -12.70 12.18 -2.58
CA GLY A 259 -13.06 13.05 -1.47
C GLY A 259 -13.50 12.28 -0.22
N ALA A 260 -13.92 13.05 0.79
CA ALA A 260 -14.41 12.54 2.06
C ALA A 260 -15.72 13.23 2.45
N ASP A 261 -16.31 12.78 3.54
CA ASP A 261 -17.35 13.56 4.20
C ASP A 261 -16.65 14.55 5.13
N VAL A 262 -16.98 15.84 4.98
CA VAL A 262 -16.41 16.94 5.76
C VAL A 262 -17.49 17.62 6.58
N MET A 263 -17.11 18.08 7.78
CA MET A 263 -18.01 18.87 8.61
C MET A 263 -18.09 20.30 8.08
N LEU A 264 -19.31 20.76 7.81
CA LEU A 264 -19.60 22.18 7.60
C LEU A 264 -20.11 22.78 8.91
N LEU A 265 -19.41 23.79 9.40
CA LEU A 265 -19.82 24.63 10.51
C LEU A 265 -20.26 25.99 9.96
N ASN A 266 -21.54 26.32 10.07
CA ASN A 266 -22.13 27.55 9.54
C ASN A 266 -21.82 27.77 8.04
N GLY A 267 -21.81 26.68 7.27
CA GLY A 267 -21.56 26.69 5.82
C GLY A 267 -20.09 26.72 5.40
N ARG A 268 -19.14 26.57 6.33
CA ARG A 268 -17.69 26.50 6.04
C ARG A 268 -17.10 25.17 6.49
N VAL A 269 -16.18 24.61 5.71
CA VAL A 269 -15.43 23.42 6.11
C VAL A 269 -14.70 23.70 7.42
N ALA A 270 -14.88 22.82 8.40
CA ALA A 270 -14.34 22.95 9.73
C ALA A 270 -13.76 21.61 10.21
N SER A 271 -12.76 21.70 11.08
CA SER A 271 -12.17 20.56 11.77
C SER A 271 -13.20 19.90 12.69
N ASN A 272 -13.16 18.57 12.84
CA ASN A 272 -13.98 17.85 13.82
C ASN A 272 -13.68 18.24 15.28
N TYR A 273 -12.58 18.96 15.52
CA TYR A 273 -12.22 19.52 16.83
C TYR A 273 -12.66 20.98 17.01
N SER A 274 -13.36 21.56 16.02
CA SER A 274 -13.86 22.94 16.12
C SER A 274 -14.88 23.04 17.26
N PRO A 275 -14.82 24.09 18.11
CA PRO A 275 -15.81 24.29 19.16
C PRO A 275 -17.19 24.53 18.55
N LEU A 276 -18.22 23.91 19.15
CA LEU A 276 -19.62 24.06 18.74
C LEU A 276 -20.39 24.88 19.78
N GLY A 277 -21.07 25.92 19.31
CA GLY A 277 -22.00 26.74 20.07
C GLY A 277 -23.46 26.32 19.87
N PRO A 278 -24.37 26.76 20.76
CA PRO A 278 -25.79 26.37 20.72
C PRO A 278 -26.55 26.88 19.50
N ASN A 279 -26.03 27.87 18.77
CA ASN A 279 -26.64 28.43 17.56
C ASN A 279 -25.94 27.98 16.27
N ASP A 280 -24.93 27.13 16.38
CA ASP A 280 -24.18 26.67 15.23
C ASP A 280 -24.96 25.66 14.39
N ARG A 281 -24.83 25.79 13.06
CA ARG A 281 -25.39 24.85 12.10
C ARG A 281 -24.29 23.91 11.64
N VAL A 282 -24.40 22.66 12.08
CA VAL A 282 -23.50 21.57 11.66
C VAL A 282 -24.16 20.75 10.57
N GLN A 283 -23.46 20.54 9.46
CA GLN A 283 -23.92 19.69 8.35
C GLN A 283 -22.78 18.80 7.89
N SER A 284 -23.12 17.60 7.44
CA SER A 284 -22.19 16.79 6.65
C SER A 284 -22.31 17.20 5.18
N ALA A 285 -21.18 17.39 4.51
CA ALA A 285 -21.12 17.58 3.08
C ALA A 285 -20.09 16.66 2.48
N ARG A 286 -20.38 16.15 1.28
CA ARG A 286 -19.38 15.46 0.46
C ARG A 286 -18.45 16.51 -0.12
N GLY A 287 -17.16 16.41 0.16
CA GLY A 287 -16.18 17.41 -0.26
C GLY A 287 -14.76 17.08 0.17
N GLY A 288 -13.87 18.06 0.06
CA GLY A 288 -12.45 17.82 0.24
C GLY A 288 -11.84 17.02 -0.91
N GLY A 289 -10.72 16.35 -0.66
CA GLY A 289 -9.98 15.66 -1.72
C GLY A 289 -8.89 16.54 -2.33
N ILE A 290 -8.13 15.93 -3.24
CA ILE A 290 -7.13 16.61 -4.04
C ILE A 290 -7.84 17.50 -5.07
N GLU A 291 -7.57 18.80 -5.04
CA GLU A 291 -8.05 19.78 -6.01
C GLU A 291 -7.12 19.85 -7.23
N TRP A 292 -5.82 19.95 -6.96
CA TRP A 292 -4.79 20.05 -8.00
C TRP A 292 -3.65 19.09 -7.72
N THR A 293 -3.19 18.42 -8.76
CA THR A 293 -1.86 17.81 -8.79
C THR A 293 -1.02 18.65 -9.74
N ILE A 294 0.12 19.16 -9.27
CA ILE A 294 1.09 19.85 -10.09
C ILE A 294 2.25 18.87 -10.25
N LYS A 295 2.58 18.50 -11.48
CA LYS A 295 3.70 17.60 -11.80
C LYS A 295 4.65 18.32 -12.73
N ASP A 296 5.89 18.49 -12.30
CA ASP A 296 6.91 19.25 -13.01
C ASP A 296 6.44 20.67 -13.39
N GLY A 297 5.72 21.33 -12.47
CA GLY A 297 5.13 22.65 -12.69
C GLY A 297 3.88 22.67 -13.58
N ILE A 298 3.43 21.54 -14.12
CA ILE A 298 2.22 21.43 -14.94
C ILE A 298 1.02 21.15 -14.04
N PRO A 299 0.01 22.04 -13.98
CA PRO A 299 -1.16 21.84 -13.14
C PRO A 299 -2.21 20.93 -13.81
N TYR A 300 -2.69 19.96 -13.06
CA TYR A 300 -3.79 19.05 -13.42
C TYR A 300 -4.94 19.25 -12.45
N HIS A 301 -6.11 19.62 -12.99
CA HIS A 301 -7.32 19.80 -12.18
C HIS A 301 -7.98 18.44 -11.92
N VAL A 302 -7.79 17.90 -10.71
CA VAL A 302 -8.19 16.53 -10.36
C VAL A 302 -9.70 16.28 -10.49
N PRO A 303 -10.61 17.19 -10.07
CA PRO A 303 -12.04 17.04 -10.31
C PRO A 303 -12.43 16.88 -11.79
N THR A 304 -11.65 17.45 -12.72
CA THR A 304 -11.88 17.28 -14.16
C THR A 304 -11.39 15.92 -14.64
N LEU A 305 -10.17 15.53 -14.27
CA LEU A 305 -9.63 14.21 -14.60
C LEU A 305 -10.51 13.07 -14.08
N MET A 306 -11.02 13.18 -12.85
CA MET A 306 -11.94 12.20 -12.27
C MET A 306 -13.23 12.06 -13.10
N ARG A 307 -13.79 13.18 -13.58
CA ARG A 307 -14.96 13.15 -14.46
C ARG A 307 -14.66 12.44 -15.79
N GLU A 308 -13.50 12.72 -16.38
CA GLU A 308 -13.08 12.10 -17.64
C GLU A 308 -12.86 10.59 -17.50
N VAL A 309 -12.20 10.16 -16.41
CA VAL A 309 -12.02 8.72 -16.11
C VAL A 309 -13.37 8.03 -15.91
N LYS A 310 -14.30 8.66 -15.17
CA LYS A 310 -15.65 8.14 -14.98
C LYS A 310 -16.37 7.96 -16.34
N ASP A 311 -16.24 8.92 -17.24
CA ASP A 311 -16.81 8.82 -18.58
C ASP A 311 -16.15 7.70 -19.42
N MET A 312 -14.83 7.51 -19.29
CA MET A 312 -14.11 6.40 -19.93
C MET A 312 -14.63 5.04 -19.45
N VAL A 313 -14.78 4.86 -18.14
CA VAL A 313 -15.31 3.62 -17.54
C VAL A 313 -16.75 3.37 -17.96
N ALA A 314 -17.59 4.41 -17.97
CA ALA A 314 -18.98 4.30 -18.43
C ALA A 314 -19.07 3.85 -19.90
N ARG A 315 -18.23 4.42 -20.78
CA ARG A 315 -18.15 4.00 -22.19
C ARG A 315 -17.70 2.55 -22.33
N ALA A 316 -16.66 2.13 -21.62
CA ALA A 316 -16.18 0.76 -21.65
C ALA A 316 -17.24 -0.25 -21.18
N ARG A 317 -17.99 0.09 -20.12
CA ARG A 317 -19.11 -0.73 -19.63
C ARG A 317 -20.21 -0.89 -20.69
N ALA A 318 -20.59 0.21 -21.37
CA ALA A 318 -21.60 0.16 -22.43
C ALA A 318 -21.15 -0.66 -23.66
N GLN A 319 -19.86 -0.58 -24.03
CA GLN A 319 -19.29 -1.37 -25.13
C GLN A 319 -19.25 -2.87 -24.82
N ARG A 320 -18.99 -3.25 -23.57
CA ARG A 320 -18.99 -4.66 -23.16
C ARG A 320 -20.39 -5.28 -23.25
N VAL A 321 -21.43 -4.56 -22.81
CA VAL A 321 -22.84 -5.01 -22.89
C VAL A 321 -23.28 -5.24 -24.34
N THR A 322 -22.88 -4.36 -25.25
CA THR A 322 -23.22 -4.50 -26.68
C THR A 322 -22.49 -5.67 -27.34
N THR A 323 -21.27 -5.97 -26.93
CA THR A 323 -20.49 -7.10 -27.45
C THR A 323 -21.05 -8.45 -26.99
N THR A 324 -21.44 -8.58 -25.72
CA THR A 324 -22.07 -9.82 -25.21
C THR A 324 -23.48 -10.05 -25.74
N ALA A 325 -24.23 -9.00 -26.08
CA ALA A 325 -25.56 -9.12 -26.69
C ALA A 325 -25.52 -9.53 -28.19
N GLY A 326 -24.33 -9.48 -28.83
CA GLY A 326 -24.13 -9.78 -30.25
C GLY A 326 -23.43 -11.10 -30.55
N GLN A 327 -23.09 -11.90 -29.53
CA GLN A 327 -22.57 -13.27 -29.73
C GLN A 327 -23.72 -14.29 -29.63
N PRO A 328 -23.97 -15.10 -30.68
CA PRO A 328 -25.08 -16.06 -30.74
C PRO A 328 -24.92 -17.27 -29.82
#